data_AF-A0A763UPL7-F1
#
_entry.id   AF-A0A763UPL7-F1
#
_cell.length_a   1.000
_cell.length_b   1.000
_cell.length_c   1.000
_cell.angle_alpha   90.00
_cell.angle_beta   90.00
_cell.angle_gamma   90.00
#
_symmetry.space_group_name_H-M   'P 1'
#
loop_
_entity.id
_entity.type
_entity.pdbx_description
1 polymer ?
#
loop_
_entity_poly.entity_id
_entity_poly.type
_entity_poly.pdbx_seq_one_letter_code
_entity_poly.pdbx_strand_id
1 'polypeptide(L)'
;MYAKSFIAFDGNGRLTGARTAQTAPYDRYTCHLCGSSLKYHPQYDTERPWFEHTDEGLTEHGQQCPYVRPDRREVQLIKRLQPFVPDALPVVRKTSWHCTQCLHDYYGERYCTYCHTGEFSDEVPA
;
A
#
# COMPACT_ATOMS: atom_id res chain seq x y z
N MET A 1 -5.71 3.96 10.47
CA MET A 1 -4.56 4.72 9.95
C MET A 1 -3.96 3.92 8.83
N TYR A 2 -3.98 4.47 7.62
CA TYR A 2 -3.48 3.82 6.42
C TYR A 2 -2.09 4.34 6.06
N ALA A 3 -1.30 3.48 5.45
CA ALA A 3 -0.03 3.88 4.87
C ALA A 3 -0.28 4.51 3.49
N LYS A 4 0.57 5.46 3.12
CA LYS A 4 0.56 6.04 1.77
C LYS A 4 1.03 5.02 0.75
N SER A 5 0.32 4.91 -0.37
CA SER A 5 0.85 4.27 -1.57
C SER A 5 1.32 5.33 -2.57
N PHE A 6 2.41 5.04 -3.28
CA PHE A 6 2.92 5.89 -4.36
C PHE A 6 2.75 5.26 -5.75
N ILE A 7 2.10 4.09 -5.79
CA ILE A 7 1.79 3.35 -7.01
C ILE A 7 0.35 2.84 -6.94
N ALA A 8 -0.29 2.73 -8.10
CA ALA A 8 -1.63 2.21 -8.27
C ALA A 8 -1.77 1.62 -9.69
N PHE A 9 -2.84 0.89 -9.95
CA PHE A 9 -3.32 0.68 -11.31
C PHE A 9 -4.21 1.85 -11.72
N ASP A 10 -4.03 2.35 -12.95
CA ASP A 10 -4.92 3.33 -13.57
C ASP A 10 -6.23 2.68 -14.08
N GLY A 11 -7.14 3.48 -14.63
CA GLY A 11 -8.41 2.99 -15.17
C GLY A 11 -8.28 1.99 -16.33
N ASN A 12 -7.09 1.86 -16.93
CA ASN A 12 -6.77 0.88 -17.97
C ASN A 12 -6.07 -0.37 -17.40
N GLY A 13 -5.92 -0.48 -16.08
CA GLY A 13 -5.21 -1.58 -15.42
C GLY A 13 -3.68 -1.49 -15.54
N ARG A 14 -3.12 -0.34 -15.93
CA ARG A 14 -1.66 -0.16 -16.05
C ARG A 14 -1.08 0.36 -14.75
N LEU A 15 0.08 -0.16 -14.36
CA LEU A 15 0.77 0.33 -13.17
C LEU A 15 1.25 1.77 -13.42
N THR A 16 0.85 2.69 -12.55
CA THR A 16 1.21 4.10 -12.60
C THR A 16 1.75 4.56 -11.25
N GLY A 17 2.73 5.47 -11.29
CA GLY A 17 3.19 6.16 -10.11
C GLY A 17 2.31 7.38 -9.81
N ALA A 18 2.23 7.79 -8.55
CA ALA A 18 1.43 8.94 -8.16
C ALA A 18 1.85 10.25 -8.86
N ARG A 19 3.12 10.37 -9.25
CA ARG A 19 3.64 11.53 -10.00
C ARG A 19 3.20 11.58 -11.46
N THR A 20 2.87 10.43 -12.03
CA THR A 20 2.44 10.27 -13.43
C THR A 20 0.95 9.97 -13.52
N ALA A 21 0.25 9.98 -12.38
CA ALA A 21 -1.19 9.85 -12.31
C ALA A 21 -1.82 11.00 -13.11
N GLN A 22 -2.73 10.65 -14.01
CA GLN A 22 -3.51 11.65 -14.72
C GLN A 22 -4.54 12.26 -13.75
N THR A 23 -5.00 13.45 -14.05
CA THR A 23 -6.05 14.12 -13.26
C THR A 23 -7.26 14.39 -14.14
N ALA A 24 -7.71 13.35 -14.85
CA ALA A 24 -8.95 13.39 -15.59
C ALA A 24 -10.15 13.27 -14.62
N PRO A 25 -11.32 13.83 -14.98
CA PRO A 25 -12.51 13.86 -14.10
C PRO A 25 -13.03 12.49 -13.65
N TYR A 26 -12.58 11.40 -14.27
CA TYR A 26 -13.03 10.03 -14.02
C TYR A 26 -11.87 9.06 -13.78
N ASP A 27 -10.67 9.54 -13.44
CA ASP A 27 -9.57 8.64 -13.16
C ASP A 27 -9.89 7.78 -11.95
N ARG A 28 -10.00 6.48 -12.21
CA ARG A 28 -10.21 5.46 -11.19
C ARG A 28 -8.89 4.76 -10.94
N TYR A 29 -8.41 4.88 -9.71
CA TYR A 29 -7.20 4.22 -9.27
C TYR A 29 -7.54 3.02 -8.40
N THR A 30 -6.84 1.91 -8.59
CA THR A 30 -6.98 0.72 -7.75
C THR A 30 -5.63 0.30 -7.18
N CYS A 31 -5.66 -0.28 -5.98
CA CYS A 31 -4.46 -0.80 -5.33
C CYS A 31 -3.88 -1.96 -6.15
N HIS A 32 -2.57 -1.93 -6.37
CA HIS A 32 -1.86 -2.96 -7.13
C HIS A 32 -1.81 -4.32 -6.43
N LEU A 33 -2.15 -4.36 -5.13
CA LEU A 33 -2.14 -5.58 -4.32
C LEU A 33 -3.55 -6.19 -4.16
N CYS A 34 -4.49 -5.40 -3.65
CA CYS A 34 -5.81 -5.90 -3.25
C CYS A 34 -6.96 -5.46 -4.19
N GLY A 35 -6.68 -4.62 -5.19
CA GLY A 35 -7.70 -4.11 -6.11
C GLY A 35 -8.68 -3.10 -5.50
N SER A 36 -8.54 -2.72 -4.23
CA SER A 36 -9.34 -1.68 -3.59
C SER A 36 -9.28 -0.36 -4.36
N SER A 37 -10.40 0.36 -4.42
CA SER A 37 -10.41 1.69 -5.01
C SER A 37 -9.61 2.66 -4.13
N LEU A 38 -8.83 3.52 -4.77
CA LEU A 38 -7.94 4.46 -4.10
C LEU A 38 -8.36 5.90 -4.37
N LYS A 39 -8.23 6.74 -3.35
CA LYS A 39 -8.33 8.20 -3.47
C LYS A 39 -6.96 8.76 -3.84
N TYR A 40 -6.91 9.48 -4.96
CA TYR A 40 -5.69 10.19 -5.36
C TYR A 40 -5.58 11.54 -4.64
N HIS A 41 -4.40 11.80 -4.10
CA HIS A 41 -4.03 13.07 -3.50
C HIS A 41 -2.98 13.75 -4.39
N PRO A 42 -3.34 14.84 -5.10
CA PRO A 42 -2.39 15.57 -5.92
C PRO A 42 -1.33 16.26 -5.05
N GLN A 43 -0.28 16.78 -5.70
CA GLN A 43 0.74 17.55 -4.99
C GLN A 43 0.10 18.75 -4.28
N TYR A 44 0.39 18.90 -2.99
CA TYR A 44 -0.02 20.05 -2.19
C TYR A 44 1.11 20.47 -1.26
N ASP A 45 1.49 21.75 -1.32
CA ASP A 45 2.61 22.31 -0.57
C ASP A 45 3.91 21.47 -0.73
N THR A 46 4.46 20.94 0.36
CA THR A 46 5.66 20.10 0.36
C THR A 46 5.37 18.61 0.13
N GLU A 47 4.10 18.22 0.10
CA GLU A 47 3.68 16.84 0.01
C GLU A 47 3.64 16.36 -1.46
N ARG A 48 4.37 15.28 -1.73
CA ARG A 48 4.37 14.64 -3.06
C ARG A 48 3.04 13.93 -3.28
N PRO A 49 2.57 13.80 -4.54
CA PRO A 49 1.36 13.05 -4.84
C PRO A 49 1.39 11.63 -4.30
N TRP A 50 0.25 11.13 -3.84
CA TRP A 50 0.11 9.79 -3.27
C TRP A 50 -1.32 9.26 -3.38
N PHE A 51 -1.53 8.00 -3.02
CA PHE A 51 -2.82 7.33 -3.03
C PHE A 51 -3.19 6.79 -1.65
N GLU A 52 -4.46 6.95 -1.30
CA GLU A 52 -5.05 6.56 -0.03
C GLU A 52 -6.10 5.46 -0.23
N HIS A 53 -6.13 4.48 0.68
CA HIS A 53 -7.27 3.58 0.80
C HIS A 53 -8.39 4.27 1.56
N THR A 54 -9.65 4.04 1.19
CA THR A 54 -10.80 4.50 2.00
C THR A 54 -11.65 3.30 2.39
N ASP A 55 -12.37 3.41 3.51
CA ASP A 55 -13.20 2.32 4.05
C ASP A 55 -14.26 1.87 3.06
N GLU A 56 -14.82 2.81 2.29
CA GLU A 56 -15.84 2.55 1.28
C GLU A 56 -15.27 1.87 0.02
N GLY A 57 -13.96 2.00 -0.21
CA GLY A 57 -13.27 1.50 -1.39
C GLY A 57 -12.65 0.10 -1.21
N LEU A 58 -12.72 -0.48 -0.01
CA LEU A 58 -12.06 -1.75 0.29
C LEU A 58 -12.76 -2.95 -0.36
N THR A 59 -11.97 -3.80 -1.02
CA THR A 59 -12.40 -5.14 -1.43
C THR A 59 -12.39 -6.10 -0.24
N GLU A 60 -12.91 -7.32 -0.44
CA GLU A 60 -12.83 -8.41 0.54
C GLU A 60 -11.40 -8.65 1.04
N HIS A 61 -10.42 -8.66 0.12
CA HIS A 61 -9.01 -8.83 0.46
C HIS A 61 -8.31 -7.53 0.89
N GLY A 62 -9.00 -6.38 0.82
CA GLY A 62 -8.49 -5.08 1.19
C GLY A 62 -8.03 -5.00 2.64
N GLN A 63 -8.71 -5.71 3.55
CA GLN A 63 -8.36 -5.71 4.98
C GLN A 63 -6.99 -6.34 5.27
N GLN A 64 -6.49 -7.20 4.37
CA GLN A 64 -5.18 -7.82 4.49
C GLN A 64 -4.09 -7.07 3.72
N CYS A 65 -4.45 -6.01 3.00
CA CYS A 65 -3.50 -5.19 2.27
C CYS A 65 -2.52 -4.51 3.25
N PRO A 66 -1.20 -4.55 3.01
CA PRO A 66 -0.22 -3.97 3.92
C PRO A 66 -0.33 -2.44 4.04
N TYR A 67 -0.98 -1.77 3.08
CA TYR A 67 -1.31 -0.35 3.18
C TYR A 67 -2.50 -0.06 4.10
N VAL A 68 -3.42 -1.02 4.24
CA VAL A 68 -4.60 -0.92 5.11
C VAL A 68 -4.27 -1.40 6.53
N ARG A 69 -3.49 -2.49 6.62
CA ARG A 69 -3.01 -3.10 7.87
C ARG A 69 -1.47 -3.16 7.88
N PRO A 70 -0.78 -2.02 8.11
CA PRO A 70 0.68 -2.01 8.23
C PRO A 70 1.18 -2.88 9.39
N ASP A 71 2.46 -3.22 9.35
CA ASP A 71 3.10 -4.04 10.38
C ASP A 71 2.93 -3.41 11.78
N ARG A 72 2.65 -4.24 12.79
CA ARG A 72 2.41 -3.77 14.16
C ARG A 72 3.61 -3.02 14.74
N ARG A 73 4.85 -3.43 14.41
CA ARG A 73 6.07 -2.76 14.87
C ARG A 73 6.19 -1.37 14.26
N GLU A 74 5.86 -1.24 12.97
CA GLU A 74 5.84 0.05 12.27
C GLU A 74 4.78 0.99 12.88
N VAL A 75 3.56 0.49 13.11
CA VAL A 75 2.50 1.28 13.75
C VAL A 75 2.92 1.76 15.16
N GLN A 76 3.58 0.91 15.94
CA GLN A 76 4.10 1.30 17.25
C GLN A 76 5.20 2.36 17.16
N LEU A 77 6.10 2.25 16.18
CA LEU A 77 7.15 3.23 15.92
C LEU A 77 6.55 4.60 15.56
N ILE A 78 5.62 4.63 14.61
CA ILE A 78 4.96 5.88 14.19
C ILE A 78 4.21 6.55 15.33
N LYS A 79 3.47 5.78 16.15
CA LYS A 79 2.79 6.34 17.32
C LYS A 79 3.75 7.01 18.31
N ARG A 80 4.99 6.53 18.43
CA ARG A 80 6.02 7.17 19.27
C ARG A 80 6.61 8.43 18.63
N LEU A 81 6.59 8.52 17.29
CA LEU A 81 7.11 9.66 16.54
C LEU A 81 6.09 10.81 16.42
N GLN A 82 4.79 10.49 16.40
CA GLN A 82 3.71 11.46 16.22
C GLN A 82 3.71 12.68 17.16
N PRO A 83 4.14 12.59 18.44
CA PRO A 83 4.29 13.78 19.28
C PRO A 83 5.28 14.83 18.74
N PHE A 84 6.24 14.42 17.91
CA PHE A 84 7.24 15.30 17.29
C PHE A 84 6.93 15.61 15.83
N VAL A 85 6.30 14.67 15.13
CA VAL A 85 5.93 14.77 13.72
C VAL A 85 4.48 14.32 13.56
N PRO A 86 3.49 15.22 13.76
CA PRO A 86 2.07 14.87 13.80
C PRO A 86 1.58 14.10 12.56
N ASP A 87 2.10 14.46 11.38
CA ASP A 87 1.71 13.88 10.09
C ASP A 87 2.49 12.60 9.72
N ALA A 88 3.24 12.02 10.68
CA ALA A 88 3.93 10.76 10.46
C ALA A 88 2.92 9.62 10.20
N LEU A 89 3.13 8.90 9.11
CA LEU A 89 2.32 7.75 8.69
C LEU A 89 3.19 6.49 8.56
N PRO A 90 2.61 5.29 8.72
CA PRO A 90 3.32 4.03 8.55
C PRO A 90 3.93 3.87 7.16
N VAL A 91 5.13 3.30 7.12
CA VAL A 91 5.80 2.95 5.87
C VAL A 91 5.65 1.46 5.61
N VAL A 92 5.21 1.11 4.39
CA VAL A 92 5.19 -0.29 3.96
C VAL A 92 6.58 -0.67 3.46
N ARG A 93 7.26 -1.57 4.18
CA ARG A 93 8.56 -2.10 3.81
C ARG A 93 8.47 -2.96 2.54
N LYS A 94 9.49 -2.87 1.69
CA LYS A 94 9.68 -3.72 0.52
C LYS A 94 10.95 -4.55 0.67
N THR A 95 10.85 -5.85 0.48
CA THR A 95 11.97 -6.79 0.59
C THR A 95 11.63 -8.09 -0.15
N SER A 96 12.53 -9.07 -0.11
CA SER A 96 12.30 -10.43 -0.59
C SER A 96 11.49 -11.23 0.42
N TRP A 97 10.44 -11.88 -0.06
CA TRP A 97 9.52 -12.69 0.73
C TRP A 97 9.38 -14.09 0.13
N HIS A 98 9.25 -15.08 1.00
CA HIS A 98 8.85 -16.44 0.64
C HIS A 98 7.45 -16.70 1.18
N CYS A 99 6.48 -17.03 0.32
CA CYS A 99 5.15 -17.44 0.78
C CYS A 99 5.14 -18.94 1.06
N THR A 100 5.04 -19.33 2.33
CA THR A 100 5.03 -20.75 2.75
C THR A 100 3.77 -21.51 2.30
N GLN A 101 2.70 -20.81 1.90
CA GLN A 101 1.47 -21.43 1.43
C GLN A 101 1.51 -21.81 -0.06
N CYS A 102 1.99 -20.91 -0.92
CA CYS A 102 2.09 -21.17 -2.37
C CYS A 102 3.52 -21.51 -2.84
N LEU A 103 4.49 -21.51 -1.91
CA LEU A 103 5.90 -21.81 -2.14
C LEU A 103 6.57 -20.91 -3.18
N HIS A 104 6.07 -19.69 -3.35
CA HIS A 104 6.60 -18.72 -4.30
C HIS A 104 7.39 -17.62 -3.60
N ASP A 105 8.57 -17.34 -4.14
CA ASP A 105 9.38 -16.18 -3.76
C ASP A 105 8.91 -14.95 -4.54
N TYR A 106 8.83 -13.81 -3.87
CA TYR A 106 8.45 -12.56 -4.49
C TYR A 106 9.15 -11.37 -3.82
N TYR A 107 9.36 -10.29 -4.58
CA TYR A 107 9.91 -9.04 -4.07
C TYR A 107 8.82 -7.97 -4.02
N GLY A 108 8.67 -7.27 -2.90
CA GLY A 108 7.69 -6.19 -2.77
C GLY A 108 7.20 -6.00 -1.35
N GLU A 109 5.98 -5.49 -1.21
CA GLU A 109 5.28 -5.41 0.07
C GLU A 109 4.91 -6.81 0.57
N ARG A 110 4.81 -7.02 1.90
CA ARG A 110 4.43 -8.32 2.50
C ARG A 110 2.98 -8.70 2.17
N TYR A 111 2.74 -9.14 0.95
CA TYR A 111 1.44 -9.52 0.42
C TYR A 111 1.61 -10.43 -0.80
N CYS A 112 1.37 -11.72 -0.61
CA CYS A 112 1.36 -12.67 -1.71
C CYS A 112 0.11 -12.45 -2.57
N THR A 113 0.29 -12.09 -3.84
CA THR A 113 -0.81 -11.83 -4.77
C THR A 113 -1.57 -13.09 -5.18
N TYR A 114 -1.00 -14.29 -4.98
CA TYR A 114 -1.70 -15.56 -5.21
C TYR A 114 -2.58 -15.98 -4.03
N CYS A 115 -2.11 -15.73 -2.80
CA CYS A 115 -2.85 -16.08 -1.58
C CYS A 115 -3.71 -14.92 -1.06
N HIS A 116 -3.58 -13.73 -1.66
CA HIS A 116 -4.22 -12.48 -1.25
C HIS A 116 -3.99 -12.10 0.22
N THR A 117 -2.82 -12.47 0.75
CA THR A 117 -2.42 -12.27 2.15
C THR A 117 -0.92 -12.18 2.33
N GLY A 118 -0.48 -11.46 3.37
CA GLY A 118 0.90 -11.46 3.85
C GLY A 118 1.18 -12.44 5.01
N GLU A 119 0.16 -13.15 5.51
CA GLU A 119 0.26 -13.93 6.75
C GLU A 119 1.28 -15.08 6.67
N PHE A 120 1.36 -15.72 5.50
CA PHE A 120 2.29 -16.83 5.23
C PHE A 120 3.62 -16.38 4.60
N SER A 121 3.86 -15.07 4.54
CA SER A 121 5.06 -14.51 3.91
C SER A 121 6.15 -14.23 4.95
N ASP A 122 7.26 -14.94 4.81
CA ASP A 122 8.45 -14.80 5.65
C ASP A 122 9.54 -14.04 4.89
N GLU A 123 10.25 -13.15 5.60
CA GLU A 123 11.33 -12.35 5.01
C GLU A 123 12.51 -13.28 4.69
N VAL A 124 12.96 -13.26 3.43
CA VAL A 124 14.14 -14.02 3.00
C VAL A 124 15.38 -13.20 3.38
N PRO A 125 16.29 -13.71 4.24
CA PRO A 125 17.52 -13.01 4.58
C PRO A 125 18.38 -12.76 3.33
N ALA A 126 18.99 -11.59 3.25
CA ALA A 126 19.91 -11.21 2.19
C ALA A 126 21.25 -11.97 2.26
#